data_AF-A0A2X2EMD0-F1
#
_entry.id   AF-A0A2X2EMD0-F1
#
_cell.length_a   1.000
_cell.length_b   1.000
_cell.length_c   1.000
_cell.angle_alpha   90.00
_cell.angle_beta   90.00
_cell.angle_gamma   90.00
#
_symmetry.space_group_name_H-M   'P 1'
#
loop_
_entity.id
_entity.type
_entity.pdbx_description
1 polymer ?
#
loop_
_entity_poly.entity_id
_entity_poly.type
_entity_poly.pdbx_seq_one_letter_code
_entity_poly.pdbx_strand_id
1 'polypeptide(L)'
;MSNKPFVYQDPFPLKKDDTEYYLLSRDYVSVAEFAGQEVLKVEPQALTLLAQHAFHDASFMLRPAHQQQVADILNDPEASENDKYVALQFLRNSDIAAKGILPTCQDTGTAIITGKKGQRVWTGGGDEAALAQGVYNTYIQDNLRYSQNAALDMYKEVNTGTNLPAQIDLYATDGDEYKFLCIAKGGGSANKTYLYQETKALITPAKLKSYLVEKMRTLGTAACPPYHIAFVIGGTSAESTLKTVKLASTKYYDGLPTEGNEHGQAFRDIQLEQELLLEAQNLGLGAQFGGKYFAHDIRVVRLPRHGASCPVGMGVSCSADRNIKAKINREGIWLEKLESNPGKYIPESLRQAGEGEAVKVNLNQPMSEILALLSQYPVSTRLSLSGTIIVARDIAHAKLKELLDNGEALPQYVKDHPIYYAGPAKTPDGYASGSLGPTTAGRMDSYVDLLQSHGASMVMLAKGNRSQQVTDACHKHGGFYLGSIGGPAAVLAQQSIRSLECVAYPELGMEAIWKIEVEDFPAFILVDDKGNDFFQQIQTSQCTRCVK
;
A
#
# COMPACT_ATOMS: atom_id res chain seq x y z
N MET A 1 11.27 -45.58 -18.00
CA MET A 1 12.08 -44.50 -17.39
C MET A 1 12.35 -43.46 -18.46
N SER A 2 12.50 -42.18 -18.10
CA SER A 2 12.75 -41.10 -19.07
C SER A 2 14.19 -41.20 -19.61
N ASN A 3 14.37 -41.04 -20.93
CA ASN A 3 15.68 -40.99 -21.58
C ASN A 3 16.08 -39.55 -21.99
N LYS A 4 15.45 -38.52 -21.42
CA LYS A 4 15.75 -37.12 -21.77
C LYS A 4 17.15 -36.73 -21.28
N PRO A 5 17.96 -36.00 -22.10
CA PRO A 5 19.26 -35.49 -21.67
C PRO A 5 19.10 -34.42 -20.57
N PHE A 6 20.16 -34.19 -19.80
CA PHE A 6 20.21 -33.11 -18.82
C PHE A 6 20.21 -31.74 -19.51
N VAL A 7 19.31 -30.86 -19.08
CA VAL A 7 19.24 -29.47 -19.50
C VAL A 7 19.01 -28.63 -18.26
N TYR A 8 19.93 -27.70 -17.98
CA TYR A 8 19.69 -26.65 -17.00
C TYR A 8 19.00 -25.46 -17.68
N GLN A 9 17.99 -24.91 -17.02
CA GLN A 9 17.35 -23.66 -17.41
C GLN A 9 17.11 -22.82 -16.15
N ASP A 10 17.37 -21.52 -16.25
CA ASP A 10 16.91 -20.55 -15.25
C ASP A 10 15.37 -20.60 -15.13
N PRO A 11 14.80 -20.86 -13.95
CA PRO A 11 13.36 -20.86 -13.76
C PRO A 11 12.70 -19.49 -14.02
N PHE A 12 13.45 -18.38 -13.94
CA PHE A 12 12.93 -17.02 -14.15
C PHE A 12 13.77 -16.26 -15.19
N PRO A 13 13.78 -16.73 -16.45
CA PRO A 13 14.60 -16.09 -17.48
C PRO A 13 14.03 -14.69 -17.76
N LEU A 14 14.80 -13.64 -17.51
CA LEU A 14 14.39 -12.26 -17.75
C LEU A 14 15.05 -11.71 -19.01
N LYS A 15 14.29 -10.92 -19.78
CA LYS A 15 14.85 -10.05 -20.83
C LYS A 15 15.83 -9.05 -20.25
N LYS A 16 16.62 -8.42 -21.13
CA LYS A 16 17.54 -7.34 -20.75
C LYS A 16 16.78 -6.23 -20.03
N ASP A 17 17.35 -5.75 -18.93
CA ASP A 17 16.82 -4.62 -18.17
C ASP A 17 16.96 -3.32 -18.98
N ASP A 18 15.84 -2.67 -19.24
CA ASP A 18 15.66 -1.43 -20.00
C ASP A 18 15.28 -0.24 -19.11
N THR A 19 15.35 -0.42 -17.79
CA THR A 19 15.08 0.64 -16.80
C THR A 19 16.09 1.79 -16.95
N GLU A 20 15.62 3.03 -16.88
CA GLU A 20 16.47 4.22 -16.85
C GLU A 20 17.07 4.39 -15.45
N TYR A 21 18.40 4.51 -15.37
CA TYR A 21 19.13 4.70 -14.12
C TYR A 21 19.86 6.05 -14.14
N TYR A 22 19.98 6.69 -12.97
CA TYR A 22 20.92 7.78 -12.75
C TYR A 22 22.13 7.30 -11.94
N LEU A 23 23.29 7.91 -12.19
CA LEU A 23 24.51 7.65 -11.44
C LEU A 23 24.46 8.41 -10.13
N LEU A 24 24.47 7.70 -9.01
CA LEU A 24 24.46 8.28 -7.66
C LEU A 24 25.87 8.71 -7.23
N SER A 25 26.86 7.82 -7.37
CA SER A 25 28.26 8.11 -7.08
C SER A 25 29.20 7.14 -7.80
N ARG A 26 30.42 7.59 -8.11
CA ARG A 26 31.53 6.76 -8.60
C ARG A 26 32.46 6.29 -7.47
N ASP A 27 32.25 6.80 -6.26
CA ASP A 27 33.06 6.47 -5.10
C ASP A 27 32.73 5.05 -4.58
N TYR A 28 33.57 4.54 -3.69
CA TYR A 28 33.36 3.27 -2.96
C TYR A 28 33.35 2.01 -3.83
N VAL A 29 33.66 2.13 -5.12
CA VAL A 29 33.85 1.01 -6.05
C VAL A 29 35.26 1.03 -6.63
N SER A 30 35.85 -0.14 -6.79
CA SER A 30 37.13 -0.30 -7.47
C SER A 30 37.21 -1.68 -8.12
N VAL A 31 38.05 -1.83 -9.15
CA VAL A 31 38.31 -3.13 -9.77
C VAL A 31 39.70 -3.60 -9.36
N ALA A 32 39.78 -4.85 -8.92
CA ALA A 32 41.03 -5.54 -8.64
C ALA A 32 41.10 -6.84 -9.45
N GLU A 33 42.29 -7.41 -9.60
CA GLU A 33 42.47 -8.71 -10.24
C GLU A 33 42.73 -9.78 -9.17
N PHE A 34 42.03 -10.91 -9.26
CA PHE A 34 42.25 -12.08 -8.43
C PHE A 34 42.25 -13.34 -9.29
N ALA A 35 43.34 -14.08 -9.27
CA ALA A 35 43.53 -15.31 -10.06
C ALA A 35 43.17 -15.13 -11.56
N GLY A 36 43.57 -14.00 -12.16
CA GLY A 36 43.30 -13.72 -13.58
C GLY A 36 41.87 -13.25 -13.89
N GLN A 37 41.05 -12.99 -12.87
CA GLN A 37 39.68 -12.47 -13.04
C GLN A 37 39.55 -11.09 -12.43
N GLU A 38 38.84 -10.20 -13.12
CA GLU A 38 38.42 -8.92 -12.56
C GLU A 38 37.36 -9.13 -11.47
N VAL A 39 37.61 -8.53 -10.31
CA VAL A 39 36.73 -8.51 -9.15
C VAL A 39 36.35 -7.07 -8.86
N LEU A 40 35.04 -6.82 -8.79
CA LEU A 40 34.50 -5.57 -8.30
C LEU A 40 34.57 -5.55 -6.76
N LYS A 41 35.40 -4.67 -6.21
CA LYS A 41 35.41 -4.38 -4.78
C LYS A 41 34.43 -3.25 -4.50
N VAL A 42 33.53 -3.49 -3.54
CA VAL A 42 32.50 -2.54 -3.12
C VAL A 42 32.66 -2.29 -1.63
N GLU A 43 32.90 -1.04 -1.22
CA GLU A 43 32.99 -0.71 0.20
C GLU A 43 31.60 -0.71 0.85
N PRO A 44 31.46 -1.06 2.14
CA PRO A 44 30.16 -1.05 2.85
C PRO A 44 29.40 0.29 2.76
N GLN A 45 30.13 1.41 2.65
CA GLN A 45 29.60 2.75 2.44
C GLN A 45 28.78 2.85 1.15
N ALA A 46 29.13 2.11 0.10
CA ALA A 46 28.35 2.05 -1.13
C ALA A 46 26.94 1.48 -0.90
N LEU A 47 26.85 0.41 -0.10
CA LEU A 47 25.58 -0.24 0.25
C LEU A 47 24.72 0.68 1.13
N THR A 48 25.35 1.35 2.09
CA THR A 48 24.70 2.33 2.97
C THR A 48 24.12 3.48 2.14
N LEU A 49 24.93 4.08 1.26
CA LEU A 49 24.52 5.19 0.40
C LEU A 49 23.41 4.78 -0.57
N LEU A 50 23.54 3.61 -1.21
CA LEU A 50 22.53 3.05 -2.11
C LEU A 50 21.19 2.88 -1.39
N ALA A 51 21.17 2.20 -0.24
CA ALA A 51 19.93 1.97 0.50
C ALA A 51 19.33 3.29 0.98
N GLN A 52 20.14 4.22 1.48
CA GLN A 52 19.67 5.50 1.98
C GLN A 52 18.92 6.29 0.89
N HIS A 53 19.53 6.45 -0.28
CA HIS A 53 18.90 7.16 -1.39
C HIS A 53 17.75 6.39 -2.03
N ALA A 54 17.83 5.05 -2.13
CA ALA A 54 16.74 4.24 -2.64
C ALA A 54 15.45 4.39 -1.80
N PHE A 55 15.56 4.37 -0.47
CA PHE A 55 14.40 4.55 0.40
C PHE A 55 13.94 6.00 0.51
N HIS A 56 14.82 6.98 0.34
CA HIS A 56 14.43 8.39 0.19
C HIS A 56 13.57 8.54 -1.08
N ASP A 57 14.13 8.20 -2.24
CA ASP A 57 13.47 8.34 -3.53
C ASP A 57 12.14 7.60 -3.56
N ALA A 58 12.11 6.33 -3.10
CA ALA A 58 10.89 5.55 -3.06
C ALA A 58 9.83 6.09 -2.07
N SER A 59 10.20 6.91 -1.08
CA SER A 59 9.24 7.49 -0.13
C SER A 59 8.55 8.75 -0.67
N PHE A 60 9.24 9.50 -1.53
CA PHE A 60 8.81 10.81 -2.03
C PHE A 60 8.41 10.81 -3.50
N MET A 61 8.90 9.87 -4.30
CA MET A 61 8.66 9.77 -5.73
C MET A 61 8.07 8.41 -6.11
N LEU A 62 7.38 8.38 -7.25
CA LEU A 62 6.78 7.16 -7.83
C LEU A 62 7.28 6.99 -9.26
N ARG A 63 7.11 5.78 -9.81
CA ARG A 63 7.54 5.46 -11.18
C ARG A 63 6.74 6.28 -12.22
N PRO A 64 7.38 6.80 -13.28
CA PRO A 64 6.68 7.53 -14.35
C PRO A 64 5.50 6.75 -14.96
N ALA A 65 5.65 5.44 -15.15
CA ALA A 65 4.60 4.59 -15.68
C ALA A 65 3.36 4.50 -14.76
N HIS A 66 3.56 4.48 -13.44
CA HIS A 66 2.47 4.52 -12.48
C HIS A 66 1.74 5.86 -12.54
N GLN A 67 2.49 6.97 -12.55
CA GLN A 67 1.91 8.32 -12.65
C GLN A 67 1.09 8.50 -13.94
N GLN A 68 1.59 7.98 -15.06
CA GLN A 68 0.85 8.01 -16.32
C GLN A 68 -0.46 7.21 -16.22
N GLN A 69 -0.44 6.01 -15.65
CA GLN A 69 -1.65 5.20 -15.47
C GLN A 69 -2.68 5.87 -14.55
N VAL A 70 -2.25 6.65 -13.55
CA VAL A 70 -3.15 7.48 -12.73
C VAL A 70 -3.71 8.65 -13.55
N ALA A 71 -2.88 9.31 -14.36
CA ALA A 71 -3.28 10.43 -15.21
C ALA A 71 -4.27 10.02 -16.32
N ASP A 72 -4.11 8.82 -16.87
CA ASP A 72 -5.00 8.28 -17.90
C ASP A 72 -6.45 8.16 -17.41
N ILE A 73 -6.66 7.97 -16.11
CA ILE A 73 -8.00 7.94 -15.47
C ILE A 73 -8.75 9.26 -15.69
N LEU A 74 -8.03 10.40 -15.66
CA LEU A 74 -8.64 11.72 -15.82
C LEU A 74 -9.22 11.92 -17.22
N ASN A 75 -8.70 11.20 -18.22
CA ASN A 75 -9.07 11.33 -19.62
C ASN A 75 -10.01 10.23 -20.11
N ASP A 76 -10.24 9.17 -19.33
CA ASP A 76 -11.15 8.09 -19.71
C ASP A 76 -12.62 8.53 -19.55
N PRO A 77 -13.42 8.59 -20.64
CA PRO A 77 -14.83 8.94 -20.55
C PRO A 77 -15.68 7.89 -19.81
N GLU A 78 -15.18 6.67 -19.64
CA GLU A 78 -15.83 5.61 -18.86
C GLU A 78 -15.45 5.64 -17.37
N ALA A 79 -14.47 6.46 -16.98
CA ALA A 79 -14.15 6.68 -15.58
C ALA A 79 -15.30 7.40 -14.88
N SER A 80 -15.67 6.94 -13.69
CA SER A 80 -16.62 7.68 -12.86
C SER A 80 -16.02 9.00 -12.37
N GLU A 81 -16.85 9.94 -11.95
CA GLU A 81 -16.38 11.18 -11.34
C GLU A 81 -15.59 10.93 -10.03
N ASN A 82 -15.94 9.87 -9.30
CA ASN A 82 -15.18 9.43 -8.13
C ASN A 82 -13.79 8.87 -8.51
N ASP A 83 -13.69 8.10 -9.61
CA ASP A 83 -12.40 7.64 -10.12
C ASP A 83 -11.49 8.81 -10.46
N LYS A 84 -12.01 9.80 -11.19
CA LYS A 84 -11.27 11.01 -11.59
C LYS A 84 -10.87 11.85 -10.37
N TYR A 85 -11.78 12.01 -9.40
CA TYR A 85 -11.51 12.74 -8.17
C TYR A 85 -10.36 12.09 -7.38
N VAL A 86 -10.41 10.77 -7.16
CA VAL A 86 -9.35 10.04 -6.45
C VAL A 86 -8.02 10.10 -7.21
N ALA A 87 -8.03 9.92 -8.53
CA ALA A 87 -6.83 10.03 -9.36
C ALA A 87 -6.20 11.44 -9.27
N LEU A 88 -7.00 12.50 -9.31
CA LEU A 88 -6.51 13.87 -9.17
C LEU A 88 -5.85 14.09 -7.79
N GLN A 89 -6.44 13.56 -6.72
CA GLN A 89 -5.84 13.65 -5.38
C GLN A 89 -4.53 12.88 -5.27
N PHE A 90 -4.39 11.73 -5.95
CA PHE A 90 -3.12 11.00 -6.02
C PHE A 90 -2.02 11.76 -6.76
N LEU A 91 -2.35 12.42 -7.88
CA LEU A 91 -1.38 13.22 -8.62
C LEU A 91 -0.95 14.47 -7.82
N ARG A 92 -1.91 15.17 -7.19
CA ARG A 92 -1.62 16.31 -6.29
C ARG A 92 -0.73 15.88 -5.13
N ASN A 93 -1.00 14.72 -4.55
CA ASN A 93 -0.19 14.16 -3.49
C ASN A 93 1.22 13.83 -3.94
N SER A 94 1.37 13.28 -5.14
CA SER A 94 2.69 13.05 -5.73
C SER A 94 3.46 14.35 -5.94
N ASP A 95 2.79 15.43 -6.40
CA ASP A 95 3.41 16.74 -6.60
C ASP A 95 3.88 17.39 -5.29
N ILE A 96 3.13 17.23 -4.22
CA ILE A 96 3.55 17.66 -2.88
C ILE A 96 4.72 16.80 -2.39
N ALA A 97 4.62 15.49 -2.53
CA ALA A 97 5.61 14.55 -1.99
C ALA A 97 6.97 14.65 -2.70
N ALA A 98 6.99 14.88 -4.02
CA ALA A 98 8.22 15.02 -4.81
C ALA A 98 9.12 16.20 -4.36
N LYS A 99 8.62 17.10 -3.51
CA LYS A 99 9.40 18.17 -2.87
C LYS A 99 10.30 17.67 -1.73
N GLY A 100 10.20 16.39 -1.34
CA GLY A 100 11.08 15.75 -0.36
C GLY A 100 10.78 16.04 1.10
N ILE A 101 9.66 16.69 1.42
CA ILE A 101 9.32 17.08 2.82
C ILE A 101 8.29 16.14 3.43
N LEU A 102 7.14 15.97 2.78
CA LEU A 102 6.04 15.10 3.23
C LEU A 102 6.03 13.82 2.38
N PRO A 103 6.18 12.61 2.95
CA PRO A 103 6.18 11.39 2.16
C PRO A 103 4.82 11.13 1.52
N THR A 104 4.83 10.40 0.41
CA THR A 104 3.61 10.06 -0.37
C THR A 104 2.49 9.44 0.47
N CYS A 105 2.81 8.72 1.54
CA CYS A 105 1.86 8.05 2.43
C CYS A 105 2.34 8.14 3.87
N GLN A 106 1.42 8.24 4.84
CA GLN A 106 1.73 8.20 6.27
C GLN A 106 2.35 6.86 6.69
N ASP A 107 1.93 5.78 6.05
CA ASP A 107 2.55 4.48 6.20
C ASP A 107 3.76 4.38 5.26
N THR A 108 4.92 4.78 5.76
CA THR A 108 6.20 4.70 5.04
C THR A 108 6.67 3.26 4.83
N GLY A 109 5.99 2.28 5.46
CA GLY A 109 6.09 0.87 5.16
C GLY A 109 7.29 0.16 5.76
N THR A 110 7.34 -1.15 5.57
CA THR A 110 8.51 -1.98 5.89
C THR A 110 9.54 -1.84 4.79
N ALA A 111 10.80 -1.60 5.16
CA ALA A 111 11.92 -1.61 4.24
C ALA A 111 12.26 -3.05 3.84
N ILE A 112 12.16 -3.36 2.55
CA ILE A 112 12.49 -4.68 1.99
C ILE A 112 13.56 -4.50 0.92
N ILE A 113 14.63 -5.29 0.98
CA ILE A 113 15.73 -5.27 0.02
C ILE A 113 15.94 -6.70 -0.50
N THR A 114 15.79 -6.88 -1.81
CA THR A 114 16.19 -8.11 -2.50
C THR A 114 17.48 -7.83 -3.28
N GLY A 115 18.61 -8.33 -2.79
CA GLY A 115 19.92 -8.19 -3.42
C GLY A 115 20.32 -9.44 -4.20
N LYS A 116 20.93 -9.28 -5.36
CA LYS A 116 21.54 -10.33 -6.19
C LYS A 116 23.00 -9.99 -6.40
N LYS A 117 23.88 -10.67 -5.67
CA LYS A 117 25.31 -10.43 -5.63
C LYS A 117 26.02 -11.33 -6.62
N GLY A 118 26.61 -10.73 -7.65
CA GLY A 118 27.48 -11.44 -8.58
C GLY A 118 28.69 -12.05 -7.85
N GLN A 119 29.11 -13.24 -8.27
CA GLN A 119 30.24 -13.98 -7.69
C GLN A 119 31.54 -13.17 -7.65
N ARG A 120 31.72 -12.24 -8.61
CA ARG A 120 32.89 -11.36 -8.69
C ARG A 120 32.71 -10.01 -7.99
N VAL A 121 31.71 -9.89 -7.11
CA VAL A 121 31.50 -8.71 -6.26
C VAL A 121 31.93 -9.00 -4.83
N TRP A 122 32.95 -8.30 -4.35
CA TRP A 122 33.50 -8.48 -3.01
C TRP A 122 33.23 -7.25 -2.16
N THR A 123 32.50 -7.45 -1.06
CA THR A 123 32.11 -6.39 -0.12
C THR A 123 32.84 -6.44 1.22
N GLY A 124 33.59 -7.52 1.49
CA GLY A 124 34.13 -7.81 2.81
C GLY A 124 33.14 -8.43 3.80
N GLY A 125 31.88 -8.63 3.40
CA GLY A 125 30.81 -9.15 4.27
C GLY A 125 30.09 -8.04 5.06
N GLY A 126 29.12 -8.41 5.89
CA GLY A 126 28.31 -7.44 6.65
C GLY A 126 27.36 -6.60 5.79
N ASP A 127 27.02 -7.09 4.60
CA ASP A 127 26.16 -6.40 3.62
C ASP A 127 24.82 -5.99 4.25
N GLU A 128 24.21 -6.87 5.05
CA GLU A 128 22.95 -6.62 5.73
C GLU A 128 23.04 -5.46 6.71
N ALA A 129 24.13 -5.36 7.47
CA ALA A 129 24.35 -4.28 8.42
C ALA A 129 24.54 -2.92 7.70
N ALA A 130 25.29 -2.91 6.61
CA ALA A 130 25.49 -1.71 5.81
C ALA A 130 24.19 -1.23 5.14
N LEU A 131 23.42 -2.15 4.56
CA LEU A 131 22.11 -1.85 3.98
C LEU A 131 21.12 -1.36 5.06
N ALA A 132 21.07 -2.02 6.22
CA ALA A 132 20.23 -1.61 7.35
C ALA A 132 20.62 -0.22 7.89
N GLN A 133 21.92 0.13 7.88
CA GLN A 133 22.39 1.47 8.24
C GLN A 133 21.86 2.53 7.26
N GLY A 134 21.82 2.24 5.96
CA GLY A 134 21.24 3.14 4.97
C GLY A 134 19.75 3.37 5.20
N VAL A 135 18.99 2.30 5.47
CA VAL A 135 17.58 2.37 5.86
C VAL A 135 17.42 3.22 7.13
N TYR A 136 18.20 2.96 8.17
CA TYR A 136 18.17 3.72 9.42
C TYR A 136 18.39 5.21 9.15
N ASN A 137 19.42 5.57 8.37
CA ASN A 137 19.73 6.96 8.06
C ASN A 137 18.53 7.68 7.44
N THR A 138 17.89 7.10 6.41
CA THR A 138 16.71 7.68 5.76
C THR A 138 15.59 7.91 6.77
N TYR A 139 15.23 6.90 7.55
CA TYR A 139 14.10 6.99 8.49
C TYR A 139 14.38 7.93 9.66
N ILE A 140 15.63 8.13 10.06
CA ILE A 140 16.02 9.12 11.06
C ILE A 140 16.01 10.54 10.48
N GLN A 141 16.60 10.74 9.29
CA GLN A 141 16.82 12.07 8.72
C GLN A 141 15.59 12.65 8.03
N ASP A 142 14.81 11.83 7.33
CA ASP A 142 13.61 12.25 6.61
C ASP A 142 12.37 12.20 7.51
N ASN A 143 11.29 12.88 7.13
CA ASN A 143 10.02 12.93 7.86
C ASN A 143 9.16 11.66 7.68
N LEU A 144 9.78 10.49 7.84
CA LEU A 144 9.15 9.18 7.70
C LEU A 144 8.59 8.65 9.03
N ARG A 145 7.92 7.50 9.01
CA ARG A 145 7.28 6.89 10.18
C ARG A 145 7.98 5.60 10.63
N TYR A 146 8.09 5.41 11.94
CA TYR A 146 8.53 4.15 12.56
C TYR A 146 7.34 3.22 12.76
N SER A 147 7.31 2.13 11.99
CA SER A 147 6.15 1.24 11.87
C SER A 147 6.44 -0.22 12.24
N GLN A 148 7.65 -0.51 12.75
CA GLN A 148 8.00 -1.86 13.19
C GLN A 148 7.83 -2.00 14.70
N ASN A 149 7.12 -3.06 15.10
CA ASN A 149 6.95 -3.46 16.49
C ASN A 149 7.85 -4.66 16.74
N ALA A 150 8.72 -4.57 17.75
CA ALA A 150 9.49 -5.70 18.25
C ALA A 150 8.67 -6.43 19.32
N ALA A 151 8.47 -7.74 19.13
CA ALA A 151 7.89 -8.61 20.14
C ALA A 151 8.92 -8.84 21.27
N LEU A 152 8.60 -8.38 22.48
CA LEU A 152 9.39 -8.60 23.70
C LEU A 152 9.06 -9.95 24.32
N ASP A 153 7.76 -10.28 24.31
CA ASP A 153 7.22 -11.61 24.59
C ASP A 153 6.02 -11.86 23.66
N MET A 154 5.18 -12.86 23.96
CA MET A 154 4.03 -13.21 23.13
C MET A 154 2.99 -12.09 23.01
N TYR A 155 2.88 -11.21 24.01
CA TYR A 155 1.82 -10.21 24.12
C TYR A 155 2.34 -8.78 24.23
N LYS A 156 3.58 -8.59 24.69
CA LYS A 156 4.20 -7.28 24.86
C LYS A 156 5.05 -6.93 23.66
N GLU A 157 4.80 -5.74 23.14
CA GLU A 157 5.54 -5.17 22.02
C GLU A 157 6.08 -3.78 22.37
N VAL A 158 7.12 -3.38 21.64
CA VAL A 158 7.62 -2.01 21.65
C VAL A 158 7.92 -1.55 20.22
N ASN A 159 7.60 -0.31 19.90
CA ASN A 159 8.02 0.28 18.63
C ASN A 159 9.54 0.42 18.62
N THR A 160 10.21 0.01 17.55
CA THR A 160 11.68 0.05 17.49
C THR A 160 12.25 1.46 17.37
N GLY A 161 11.41 2.49 17.15
CA GLY A 161 11.78 3.90 17.06
C GLY A 161 12.64 4.25 15.84
N THR A 162 12.82 3.30 14.92
CA THR A 162 13.78 3.41 13.81
C THR A 162 13.26 2.82 12.49
N ASN A 163 12.09 2.16 12.53
CA ASN A 163 11.54 1.34 11.45
C ASN A 163 12.40 0.12 11.04
N LEU A 164 13.44 -0.21 11.81
CA LEU A 164 14.13 -1.49 11.70
C LEU A 164 13.42 -2.58 12.52
N PRO A 165 13.64 -3.89 12.22
CA PRO A 165 14.52 -4.42 11.18
C PRO A 165 13.96 -4.24 9.76
N ALA A 166 14.86 -4.08 8.79
CA ALA A 166 14.53 -4.25 7.37
C ALA A 166 14.52 -5.75 7.03
N GLN A 167 13.69 -6.16 6.06
CA GLN A 167 13.80 -7.48 5.44
C GLN A 167 14.90 -7.41 4.38
N ILE A 168 15.98 -8.17 4.55
CA ILE A 168 17.13 -8.15 3.63
C ILE A 168 17.39 -9.58 3.14
N ASP A 169 17.12 -9.81 1.86
CA ASP A 169 17.31 -11.10 1.19
C ASP A 169 18.41 -10.99 0.14
N LEU A 170 19.59 -11.56 0.41
CA LEU A 170 20.76 -11.51 -0.47
C LEU A 170 20.98 -12.87 -1.15
N TYR A 171 20.98 -12.88 -2.48
CA TYR A 171 21.14 -14.07 -3.30
C TYR A 171 22.49 -14.05 -4.02
N ALA A 172 23.17 -15.19 -4.05
CA ALA A 172 24.36 -15.37 -4.88
C ALA A 172 23.96 -15.59 -6.35
N THR A 173 24.63 -14.90 -7.27
CA THR A 173 24.47 -15.08 -8.72
C THR A 173 25.83 -15.06 -9.40
N ASP A 174 25.87 -15.41 -10.69
CA ASP A 174 27.05 -15.15 -11.51
C ASP A 174 27.14 -13.66 -11.88
N GLY A 175 28.33 -13.22 -12.32
CA GLY A 175 28.57 -11.86 -12.82
C GLY A 175 29.41 -10.97 -11.91
N ASP A 176 29.59 -9.72 -12.35
CA ASP A 176 30.40 -8.66 -11.72
C ASP A 176 29.57 -7.43 -11.31
N GLU A 177 28.26 -7.61 -11.13
CA GLU A 177 27.35 -6.56 -10.64
C GLU A 177 26.61 -7.01 -9.38
N TYR A 178 26.27 -6.04 -8.53
CA TYR A 178 25.37 -6.24 -7.39
C TYR A 178 24.04 -5.53 -7.69
N LYS A 179 22.96 -6.29 -7.90
CA LYS A 179 21.65 -5.76 -8.29
C LYS A 179 20.69 -5.80 -7.11
N PHE A 180 19.85 -4.78 -6.98
CA PHE A 180 18.89 -4.69 -5.89
C PHE A 180 17.51 -4.29 -6.41
N LEU A 181 16.49 -4.77 -5.70
CA LEU A 181 15.16 -4.17 -5.69
C LEU A 181 14.88 -3.74 -4.26
N CYS A 182 14.71 -2.44 -4.04
CA CYS A 182 14.30 -1.88 -2.75
C CYS A 182 12.81 -1.57 -2.80
N ILE A 183 12.06 -1.95 -1.76
CA ILE A 183 10.60 -1.81 -1.70
C ILE A 183 10.23 -1.23 -0.33
N ALA A 184 9.48 -0.13 -0.32
CA ALA A 184 8.88 0.44 0.89
C ALA A 184 7.42 -0.03 1.01
N LYS A 185 7.23 -1.27 1.51
CA LYS A 185 5.92 -1.95 1.44
C LYS A 185 5.00 -1.51 2.58
N GLY A 186 3.91 -0.81 2.25
CA GLY A 186 2.89 -0.46 3.24
C GLY A 186 2.20 -1.70 3.84
N GLY A 187 1.90 -1.66 5.14
CA GLY A 187 1.25 -2.76 5.86
C GLY A 187 -0.13 -3.09 5.28
N GLY A 188 -0.87 -2.07 4.82
CA GLY A 188 -2.18 -2.25 4.19
C GLY A 188 -2.16 -3.16 2.95
N SER A 189 -1.18 -2.97 2.06
CA SER A 189 -1.02 -3.84 0.87
C SER A 189 -0.29 -5.14 1.19
N ALA A 190 0.60 -5.16 2.18
CA ALA A 190 1.20 -6.40 2.68
C ALA A 190 0.12 -7.38 3.18
N ASN A 191 -0.85 -6.89 3.96
CA ASN A 191 -1.97 -7.67 4.48
C ASN A 191 -2.95 -8.16 3.39
N LYS A 192 -2.82 -7.66 2.16
CA LYS A 192 -3.57 -8.12 0.98
C LYS A 192 -2.77 -9.09 0.12
N THR A 193 -1.80 -9.77 0.72
CA THR A 193 -1.09 -10.91 0.13
C THR A 193 -1.72 -12.20 0.67
N TYR A 194 -2.28 -13.01 -0.21
CA TYR A 194 -3.01 -14.22 0.16
C TYR A 194 -2.40 -15.45 -0.51
N LEU A 195 -2.44 -16.56 0.21
CA LEU A 195 -2.09 -17.89 -0.27
C LEU A 195 -3.33 -18.78 -0.23
N TYR A 196 -3.55 -19.49 -1.33
CA TYR A 196 -4.61 -20.49 -1.44
C TYR A 196 -3.98 -21.82 -1.87
N GLN A 197 -4.30 -22.90 -1.16
CA GLN A 197 -3.82 -24.23 -1.50
C GLN A 197 -4.87 -24.93 -2.37
N GLU A 198 -4.58 -25.01 -3.66
CA GLU A 198 -5.50 -25.53 -4.66
C GLU A 198 -4.95 -26.82 -5.29
N THR A 199 -5.72 -27.40 -6.21
CA THR A 199 -5.37 -28.65 -6.90
C THR A 199 -5.36 -28.47 -8.41
N LYS A 200 -4.90 -29.49 -9.15
CA LYS A 200 -4.97 -29.51 -10.61
C LYS A 200 -6.41 -29.34 -11.14
N ALA A 201 -7.44 -29.67 -10.36
CA ALA A 201 -8.83 -29.50 -10.77
C ALA A 201 -9.22 -28.02 -11.03
N LEU A 202 -8.49 -27.07 -10.46
CA LEU A 202 -8.66 -25.63 -10.71
C LEU A 202 -8.14 -25.21 -12.10
N ILE A 203 -7.10 -25.88 -12.62
CA ILE A 203 -6.41 -25.46 -13.85
C ILE A 203 -7.17 -25.95 -15.09
N THR A 204 -8.32 -25.32 -15.33
CA THR A 204 -9.08 -25.30 -16.57
C THR A 204 -9.52 -23.85 -16.85
N PRO A 205 -9.68 -23.41 -18.12
CA PRO A 205 -9.93 -21.99 -18.43
C PRO A 205 -11.12 -21.40 -17.65
N ALA A 206 -12.27 -22.06 -17.68
CA ALA A 206 -13.50 -21.56 -17.05
C ALA A 206 -13.43 -21.51 -15.51
N LYS A 207 -12.77 -22.50 -14.87
CA LYS A 207 -12.67 -22.56 -13.41
C LYS A 207 -11.64 -21.58 -12.88
N LEU A 208 -10.47 -21.52 -13.52
CA LEU A 208 -9.38 -20.66 -13.08
C LEU A 208 -9.78 -19.19 -13.13
N LYS A 209 -10.30 -18.71 -14.27
CA LYS A 209 -10.71 -17.30 -14.41
C LYS A 209 -11.76 -16.93 -13.35
N SER A 210 -12.85 -17.68 -13.25
CA SER A 210 -13.93 -17.42 -12.29
C SER A 210 -13.42 -17.41 -10.84
N TYR A 211 -12.54 -18.35 -10.49
CA TYR A 211 -11.91 -18.40 -9.16
C TYR A 211 -11.05 -17.16 -8.89
N LEU A 212 -10.20 -16.75 -9.84
CA LEU A 212 -9.34 -15.58 -9.66
C LEU A 212 -10.16 -14.30 -9.53
N VAL A 213 -11.26 -14.15 -10.27
CA VAL A 213 -12.20 -13.02 -10.15
C VAL A 213 -12.87 -13.00 -8.77
N GLU A 214 -13.32 -14.16 -8.28
CA GLU A 214 -13.87 -14.30 -6.92
C GLU A 214 -12.85 -13.85 -5.87
N LYS A 215 -11.61 -14.34 -5.96
CA LYS A 215 -10.54 -13.95 -5.01
C LYS A 215 -10.18 -12.47 -5.15
N MET A 216 -10.10 -11.94 -6.36
CA MET A 216 -9.84 -10.52 -6.61
C MET A 216 -10.84 -9.62 -5.88
N ARG A 217 -12.13 -9.99 -5.87
CA ARG A 217 -13.18 -9.23 -5.15
C ARG A 217 -12.91 -9.14 -3.64
N THR A 218 -12.29 -10.15 -3.04
CA THR A 218 -11.95 -10.18 -1.59
C THR A 218 -10.88 -9.16 -1.18
N LEU A 219 -10.12 -8.61 -2.14
CA LEU A 219 -9.20 -7.50 -1.89
C LEU A 219 -9.96 -6.31 -1.27
N GLY A 220 -11.15 -6.02 -1.81
CA GLY A 220 -11.92 -4.83 -1.47
C GLY A 220 -11.13 -3.54 -1.72
N THR A 221 -11.54 -2.45 -1.08
CA THR A 221 -10.90 -1.12 -1.22
C THR A 221 -9.93 -0.81 -0.09
N ALA A 222 -9.70 -1.79 0.78
CA ALA A 222 -8.89 -1.69 1.99
C ALA A 222 -7.38 -1.49 1.77
N ALA A 223 -6.84 -1.58 0.55
CA ALA A 223 -5.43 -1.31 0.28
C ALA A 223 -5.21 -0.13 -0.68
N CYS A 224 -6.16 0.80 -0.78
CA CYS A 224 -6.04 2.04 -1.56
C CYS A 224 -5.86 1.78 -3.07
N PRO A 225 -6.89 1.23 -3.77
CA PRO A 225 -6.90 1.12 -5.23
C PRO A 225 -6.83 2.50 -5.91
N PRO A 226 -6.45 2.56 -7.20
CA PRO A 226 -6.31 1.43 -8.13
C PRO A 226 -5.04 0.58 -7.88
N TYR A 227 -5.17 -0.73 -8.05
CA TYR A 227 -4.11 -1.69 -7.74
C TYR A 227 -3.24 -2.07 -8.93
N HIS A 228 -1.97 -2.37 -8.68
CA HIS A 228 -1.21 -3.32 -9.51
C HIS A 228 -1.41 -4.71 -8.92
N ILE A 229 -2.29 -5.53 -9.51
CA ILE A 229 -2.63 -6.85 -8.96
C ILE A 229 -1.70 -7.91 -9.54
N ALA A 230 -1.19 -8.80 -8.70
CA ALA A 230 -0.40 -9.95 -9.12
C ALA A 230 -1.06 -11.26 -8.68
N PHE A 231 -1.22 -12.17 -9.64
CA PHE A 231 -1.57 -13.56 -9.43
C PHE A 231 -0.39 -14.46 -9.79
N VAL A 232 -0.15 -15.47 -8.96
CA VAL A 232 0.85 -16.51 -9.24
C VAL A 232 0.18 -17.87 -9.12
N ILE A 233 0.26 -18.67 -10.19
CA ILE A 233 -0.35 -20.00 -10.24
C ILE A 233 0.77 -21.04 -10.28
N GLY A 234 0.85 -21.87 -9.25
CA GLY A 234 1.92 -22.84 -9.03
C GLY A 234 3.07 -22.25 -8.21
N GLY A 235 4.18 -22.99 -8.18
CA GLY A 235 5.33 -22.73 -7.34
C GLY A 235 5.87 -24.04 -6.77
N THR A 236 7.16 -24.03 -6.44
CA THR A 236 7.83 -25.16 -5.78
C THR A 236 7.45 -25.28 -4.31
N SER A 237 6.98 -24.20 -3.70
CA SER A 237 6.54 -24.12 -2.31
C SER A 237 5.67 -22.87 -2.09
N ALA A 238 5.02 -22.78 -0.93
CA ALA A 238 4.16 -21.65 -0.57
C ALA A 238 4.94 -20.32 -0.55
N GLU A 239 6.11 -20.31 0.08
CA GLU A 239 7.00 -19.16 0.20
C GLU A 239 7.57 -18.72 -1.16
N SER A 240 7.88 -19.67 -2.06
CA SER A 240 8.29 -19.37 -3.44
C SER A 240 7.15 -18.70 -4.23
N THR A 241 5.92 -19.20 -4.10
CA THR A 241 4.73 -18.59 -4.70
C THR A 241 4.51 -17.17 -4.19
N LEU A 242 4.52 -16.95 -2.87
CA LEU A 242 4.27 -15.63 -2.27
C LEU A 242 5.40 -14.64 -2.54
N LYS A 243 6.67 -15.07 -2.56
CA LYS A 243 7.78 -14.25 -3.01
C LYS A 243 7.60 -13.82 -4.47
N THR A 244 7.15 -14.74 -5.32
CA THR A 244 6.86 -14.42 -6.73
C THR A 244 5.72 -13.42 -6.85
N VAL A 245 4.66 -13.55 -6.04
CA VAL A 245 3.56 -12.57 -5.98
C VAL A 245 4.09 -11.19 -5.61
N LYS A 246 4.94 -11.11 -4.59
CA LYS A 246 5.54 -9.85 -4.13
C LYS A 246 6.26 -9.15 -5.28
N LEU A 247 7.18 -9.85 -5.94
CA LEU A 247 8.00 -9.30 -7.03
C LEU A 247 7.19 -9.03 -8.30
N ALA A 248 6.18 -9.85 -8.61
CA ALA A 248 5.28 -9.59 -9.73
C ALA A 248 4.46 -8.31 -9.50
N SER A 249 4.01 -8.05 -8.26
CA SER A 249 3.28 -6.82 -7.92
C SER A 249 4.11 -5.55 -8.07
N THR A 250 5.44 -5.65 -8.03
CA THR A 250 6.36 -4.54 -8.28
C THR A 250 6.78 -4.44 -9.75
N LYS A 251 6.17 -5.22 -10.66
CA LYS A 251 6.55 -5.30 -12.09
C LYS A 251 7.98 -5.82 -12.33
N TYR A 252 8.61 -6.47 -11.33
CA TYR A 252 9.97 -7.00 -11.46
C TYR A 252 10.07 -8.09 -12.54
N TYR A 253 8.98 -8.84 -12.73
CA TYR A 253 8.89 -9.96 -13.67
C TYR A 253 8.30 -9.58 -15.03
N ASP A 254 8.20 -8.30 -15.37
CA ASP A 254 7.58 -7.86 -16.62
C ASP A 254 8.33 -8.38 -17.87
N GLY A 255 9.64 -8.62 -17.74
CA GLY A 255 10.51 -9.18 -18.78
C GLY A 255 10.51 -10.71 -18.90
N LEU A 256 9.66 -11.45 -18.20
CA LEU A 256 9.53 -12.91 -18.38
C LEU A 256 9.03 -13.27 -19.80
N PRO A 257 9.25 -14.51 -20.29
CA PRO A 257 8.59 -15.03 -21.46
C PRO A 257 7.07 -15.01 -21.30
N THR A 258 6.35 -15.10 -22.42
CA THR A 258 4.88 -15.16 -22.43
C THR A 258 4.34 -16.57 -22.66
N GLU A 259 5.21 -17.56 -22.73
CA GLU A 259 4.86 -18.97 -22.88
C GLU A 259 5.79 -19.85 -22.03
N GLY A 260 5.27 -20.98 -21.56
CA GLY A 260 6.04 -22.00 -20.86
C GLY A 260 6.78 -22.92 -21.82
N ASN A 261 7.58 -23.83 -21.27
CA ASN A 261 8.24 -24.90 -22.02
C ASN A 261 8.30 -26.19 -21.19
N GLU A 262 8.88 -27.25 -21.77
CA GLU A 262 8.99 -28.55 -21.09
C GLU A 262 10.01 -28.60 -19.95
N HIS A 263 10.87 -27.59 -19.82
CA HIS A 263 11.88 -27.47 -18.77
C HIS A 263 11.38 -26.68 -17.55
N GLY A 264 10.17 -26.11 -17.62
CA GLY A 264 9.49 -25.52 -16.48
C GLY A 264 9.84 -24.05 -16.21
N GLN A 265 10.20 -23.28 -17.24
CA GLN A 265 10.36 -21.82 -17.07
C GLN A 265 9.07 -21.16 -16.60
N ALA A 266 9.20 -20.13 -15.75
CA ALA A 266 8.13 -19.20 -15.45
C ALA A 266 7.76 -18.38 -16.69
N PHE A 267 6.48 -18.04 -16.82
CA PHE A 267 6.01 -17.16 -17.88
C PHE A 267 4.86 -16.27 -17.41
N ARG A 268 4.67 -15.15 -18.12
CA ARG A 268 3.51 -14.25 -17.95
C ARG A 268 2.39 -14.62 -18.91
N ASP A 269 1.20 -14.79 -18.37
CA ASP A 269 -0.01 -15.07 -19.15
C ASP A 269 -0.73 -13.77 -19.52
N ILE A 270 -0.32 -13.17 -20.64
CA ILE A 270 -0.82 -11.86 -21.10
C ILE A 270 -2.31 -11.89 -21.42
N GLN A 271 -2.81 -13.02 -21.93
CA GLN A 271 -4.24 -13.17 -22.23
C GLN A 271 -5.06 -13.12 -20.94
N LEU A 272 -4.67 -13.91 -19.93
CA LEU A 272 -5.40 -13.93 -18.66
C LEU A 272 -5.24 -12.61 -17.88
N GLU A 273 -4.10 -11.91 -18.02
CA GLU A 273 -3.93 -10.54 -17.49
C GLU A 273 -4.99 -9.58 -18.05
N GLN A 274 -5.22 -9.59 -19.36
CA GLN A 274 -6.23 -8.73 -20.02
C GLN A 274 -7.65 -9.12 -19.63
N GLU A 275 -7.96 -10.42 -19.63
CA GLU A 275 -9.27 -10.91 -19.22
C GLU A 275 -9.60 -10.53 -17.78
N LEU A 276 -8.64 -10.64 -16.85
CA LEU A 276 -8.84 -10.26 -15.45
C LEU A 276 -8.93 -8.74 -15.25
N LEU A 277 -8.21 -7.94 -16.06
CA LEU A 277 -8.32 -6.49 -15.99
C LEU A 277 -9.74 -6.03 -16.37
N LEU A 278 -10.33 -6.62 -17.40
CA LEU A 278 -11.71 -6.34 -17.79
C LEU A 278 -12.69 -6.73 -16.67
N GLU A 279 -12.49 -7.89 -16.04
CA GLU A 279 -13.31 -8.30 -14.90
C GLU A 279 -13.14 -7.34 -13.70
N ALA A 280 -11.92 -6.86 -13.44
CA ALA A 280 -11.63 -5.87 -12.41
C ALA A 280 -12.40 -4.56 -12.65
N GLN A 281 -12.46 -4.10 -13.90
CA GLN A 281 -13.24 -2.94 -14.32
C GLN A 281 -14.74 -3.14 -14.10
N ASN A 282 -15.20 -4.38 -14.33
CA ASN A 282 -16.60 -4.76 -14.12
C ASN A 282 -16.95 -5.03 -12.65
N LEU A 283 -16.01 -5.00 -11.69
CA LEU A 283 -16.31 -5.17 -10.25
C LEU A 283 -17.06 -3.97 -9.66
N GLY A 284 -17.06 -2.82 -10.33
CA GLY A 284 -17.80 -1.62 -9.93
C GLY A 284 -17.27 -0.95 -8.65
N LEU A 285 -16.23 -1.49 -8.02
CA LEU A 285 -15.59 -0.94 -6.83
C LEU A 285 -14.79 0.34 -7.11
N GLY A 286 -14.31 0.50 -8.35
CA GLY A 286 -13.53 1.65 -8.81
C GLY A 286 -12.29 1.96 -7.99
N ALA A 287 -11.80 3.18 -8.17
CA ALA A 287 -10.78 3.78 -7.33
C ALA A 287 -11.42 4.19 -6.00
N GLN A 288 -11.60 3.20 -5.12
CA GLN A 288 -12.10 3.31 -3.74
C GLN A 288 -13.59 3.55 -3.56
N PHE A 289 -14.21 4.40 -4.38
CA PHE A 289 -15.58 4.90 -4.16
C PHE A 289 -16.51 4.62 -5.34
N GLY A 290 -16.42 3.41 -5.89
CA GLY A 290 -17.23 2.98 -7.02
C GLY A 290 -16.68 3.47 -8.35
N GLY A 291 -16.87 2.68 -9.41
CA GLY A 291 -16.40 3.01 -10.75
C GLY A 291 -15.60 1.90 -11.43
N LYS A 292 -14.79 2.29 -12.41
CA LYS A 292 -14.06 1.39 -13.32
C LYS A 292 -12.67 1.03 -12.79
N TYR A 293 -12.00 1.95 -12.10
CA TYR A 293 -10.56 1.84 -11.86
C TYR A 293 -10.20 1.12 -10.56
N PHE A 294 -10.65 -0.15 -10.43
CA PHE A 294 -10.22 -1.01 -9.32
C PHE A 294 -8.75 -1.43 -9.43
N ALA A 295 -8.27 -1.62 -10.66
CA ALA A 295 -6.89 -1.99 -10.97
C ALA A 295 -6.33 -1.07 -12.06
N HIS A 296 -5.06 -0.68 -11.92
CA HIS A 296 -4.28 -0.10 -13.01
C HIS A 296 -3.93 -1.17 -14.05
N ASP A 297 -3.46 -2.32 -13.58
CA ASP A 297 -3.11 -3.48 -14.41
C ASP A 297 -3.05 -4.76 -13.56
N ILE A 298 -2.95 -5.89 -14.27
CA ILE A 298 -2.80 -7.23 -13.69
C ILE A 298 -1.47 -7.84 -14.18
N ARG A 299 -0.84 -8.65 -13.34
CA ARG A 299 0.25 -9.57 -13.69
C ARG A 299 -0.17 -10.99 -13.34
N VAL A 300 -0.02 -11.92 -14.27
CA VAL A 300 -0.32 -13.34 -14.04
C VAL A 300 0.92 -14.15 -14.36
N VAL A 301 1.58 -14.68 -13.33
CA VAL A 301 2.79 -15.50 -13.50
C VAL A 301 2.44 -16.97 -13.27
N ARG A 302 2.73 -17.81 -14.28
CA ARG A 302 2.56 -19.26 -14.18
C ARG A 302 3.91 -19.91 -13.86
N LEU A 303 3.95 -20.71 -12.81
CA LEU A 303 5.15 -21.43 -12.35
C LEU A 303 5.00 -22.95 -12.53
N PRO A 304 6.12 -23.71 -12.62
CA PRO A 304 6.09 -25.15 -12.43
C PRO A 304 5.54 -25.51 -11.04
N ARG A 305 5.08 -26.75 -10.87
CA ARG A 305 4.50 -27.23 -9.61
C ARG A 305 4.74 -28.72 -9.44
N HIS A 306 4.82 -29.18 -8.20
CA HIS A 306 4.77 -30.61 -7.89
C HIS A 306 3.43 -31.20 -8.34
N GLY A 307 3.41 -32.47 -8.77
CA GLY A 307 2.21 -33.12 -9.34
C GLY A 307 0.98 -33.04 -8.42
N ALA A 308 1.20 -33.19 -7.11
CA ALA A 308 0.18 -33.17 -6.05
C ALA A 308 -0.16 -31.77 -5.50
N SER A 309 0.44 -30.69 -6.02
CA SER A 309 0.33 -29.36 -5.43
C SER A 309 -0.08 -28.32 -6.48
N CYS A 310 -0.83 -27.31 -6.06
CA CYS A 310 -1.11 -26.11 -6.86
C CYS A 310 -1.31 -24.90 -5.93
N PRO A 311 -0.24 -24.35 -5.33
CA PRO A 311 -0.35 -23.10 -4.59
C PRO A 311 -0.75 -21.97 -5.54
N VAL A 312 -1.69 -21.14 -5.11
CA VAL A 312 -2.12 -19.93 -5.83
C VAL A 312 -1.91 -18.75 -4.91
N GLY A 313 -1.17 -17.76 -5.37
CA GLY A 313 -0.92 -16.53 -4.65
C GLY A 313 -1.61 -15.34 -5.30
N MET A 314 -2.09 -14.41 -4.47
CA MET A 314 -2.63 -13.12 -4.91
C MET A 314 -2.02 -12.01 -4.06
N GLY A 315 -1.69 -10.88 -4.67
CA GLY A 315 -1.19 -9.70 -3.96
C GLY A 315 -1.36 -8.43 -4.76
N VAL A 316 -1.08 -7.28 -4.14
CA VAL A 316 -1.23 -5.97 -4.79
C VAL A 316 -0.06 -5.04 -4.48
N SER A 317 0.26 -4.15 -5.41
CA SER A 317 0.82 -2.83 -5.08
C SER A 317 -0.33 -1.83 -4.93
N CYS A 318 -0.27 -1.01 -3.89
CA CYS A 318 -1.26 0.03 -3.60
C CYS A 318 -0.92 1.34 -4.32
N SER A 319 -1.73 2.38 -4.11
CA SER A 319 -1.42 3.74 -4.60
C SER A 319 -0.05 4.28 -4.18
N ALA A 320 0.47 3.87 -3.02
CA ALA A 320 1.87 4.06 -2.67
C ALA A 320 2.74 2.97 -3.35
N ASP A 321 2.88 3.03 -4.68
CA ASP A 321 3.64 2.07 -5.50
C ASP A 321 5.17 2.28 -5.39
N ARG A 322 5.70 2.01 -4.20
CA ARG A 322 7.07 2.38 -3.82
C ARG A 322 8.05 1.24 -3.95
N ASN A 323 8.70 1.17 -5.10
CA ASN A 323 9.85 0.30 -5.34
C ASN A 323 10.80 0.95 -6.33
N ILE A 324 12.08 0.63 -6.18
CA ILE A 324 13.17 1.21 -6.97
C ILE A 324 14.23 0.13 -7.20
N LYS A 325 14.62 -0.06 -8.46
CA LYS A 325 15.78 -0.88 -8.80
C LYS A 325 17.08 -0.12 -8.53
N ALA A 326 18.11 -0.84 -8.15
CA ALA A 326 19.44 -0.29 -7.99
C ALA A 326 20.50 -1.29 -8.47
N LYS A 327 21.68 -0.80 -8.80
CA LYS A 327 22.83 -1.66 -9.08
C LYS A 327 24.16 -0.99 -8.73
N ILE A 328 25.14 -1.81 -8.38
CA ILE A 328 26.53 -1.40 -8.23
C ILE A 328 27.34 -2.19 -9.25
N ASN A 329 28.12 -1.46 -10.06
CA ASN A 329 29.04 -2.04 -11.04
C ASN A 329 30.35 -1.24 -11.08
N ARG A 330 31.25 -1.58 -12.00
CA ARG A 330 32.56 -0.92 -12.14
C ARG A 330 32.50 0.58 -12.41
N GLU A 331 31.36 1.09 -12.86
CA GLU A 331 31.17 2.52 -13.18
C GLU A 331 30.62 3.32 -12.00
N GLY A 332 30.06 2.66 -10.97
CA GLY A 332 29.54 3.31 -9.78
C GLY A 332 28.27 2.66 -9.21
N ILE A 333 27.56 3.46 -8.42
CA ILE A 333 26.31 3.16 -7.76
C ILE A 333 25.18 3.80 -8.56
N TRP A 334 24.17 3.02 -8.92
CA TRP A 334 23.09 3.44 -9.82
C TRP A 334 21.73 3.19 -9.18
N LEU A 335 20.81 4.14 -9.35
CA LEU A 335 19.42 4.05 -8.90
C LEU A 335 18.48 4.28 -10.08
N GLU A 336 17.36 3.55 -10.11
CA GLU A 336 16.29 3.77 -11.07
C GLU A 336 15.78 5.21 -10.94
N LYS A 337 15.57 5.86 -12.08
CA LYS A 337 15.10 7.25 -12.12
C LYS A 337 13.57 7.28 -11.95
N LEU A 338 13.13 7.73 -10.78
CA LEU A 338 11.73 8.00 -10.49
C LEU A 338 11.29 9.39 -10.99
N GLU A 339 10.00 9.68 -10.91
CA GLU A 339 9.46 10.98 -11.34
C GLU A 339 9.65 12.06 -10.27
N SER A 340 10.43 13.09 -10.59
CA SER A 340 10.65 14.26 -9.72
C SER A 340 9.75 15.46 -10.01
N ASN A 341 9.00 15.47 -11.13
CA ASN A 341 8.06 16.54 -11.48
C ASN A 341 6.68 15.98 -11.88
N PRO A 342 5.95 15.31 -10.96
CA PRO A 342 4.69 14.66 -11.28
C PRO A 342 3.55 15.66 -11.57
N GLY A 343 3.67 16.94 -11.19
CA GLY A 343 2.70 17.98 -11.58
C GLY A 343 2.49 18.11 -13.09
N LYS A 344 3.44 17.65 -13.92
CA LYS A 344 3.30 17.60 -15.39
C LYS A 344 2.17 16.68 -15.86
N TYR A 345 1.76 15.70 -15.05
CA TYR A 345 0.68 14.77 -15.35
C TYR A 345 -0.72 15.35 -15.02
N ILE A 346 -0.78 16.47 -14.30
CA ILE A 346 -2.04 17.14 -13.96
C ILE A 346 -2.37 18.14 -15.08
N PRO A 347 -3.52 17.98 -15.76
CA PRO A 347 -3.99 18.95 -16.76
C PRO A 347 -4.09 20.36 -16.16
N GLU A 348 -3.71 21.39 -16.92
CA GLU A 348 -3.67 22.78 -16.45
C GLU A 348 -5.00 23.22 -15.82
N SER A 349 -6.13 22.84 -16.43
CA SER A 349 -7.48 23.14 -15.94
C SER A 349 -7.80 22.55 -14.57
N LEU A 350 -7.12 21.47 -14.17
CA LEU A 350 -7.34 20.77 -12.90
C LEU A 350 -6.32 21.13 -11.81
N ARG A 351 -5.24 21.85 -12.15
CA ARG A 351 -4.24 22.28 -11.16
C ARG A 351 -4.81 23.23 -10.10
N GLN A 352 -5.75 24.08 -10.52
CA GLN A 352 -6.43 25.07 -9.67
C GLN A 352 -7.91 24.76 -9.44
N ALA A 353 -8.40 23.60 -9.89
CA ALA A 353 -9.79 23.22 -9.68
C ALA A 353 -10.07 23.02 -8.18
N GLY A 354 -11.12 23.67 -7.66
CA GLY A 354 -11.59 23.45 -6.29
C GLY A 354 -12.09 22.02 -6.09
N GLU A 355 -12.44 21.68 -4.84
CA GLU A 355 -12.89 20.32 -4.52
C GLU A 355 -14.26 19.96 -5.12
N GLY A 356 -15.01 20.90 -5.70
CA GLY A 356 -16.37 20.70 -6.24
C GLY A 356 -17.46 20.76 -5.16
N GLU A 357 -18.69 20.35 -5.48
CA GLU A 357 -19.81 20.39 -4.51
C GLU A 357 -19.68 19.28 -3.45
N ALA A 358 -19.62 19.65 -2.17
CA ALA A 358 -19.62 18.74 -1.03
C ALA A 358 -20.46 19.32 0.10
N VAL A 359 -21.09 18.45 0.88
CA VAL A 359 -21.85 18.88 2.08
C VAL A 359 -20.85 19.29 3.15
N LYS A 360 -20.94 20.54 3.60
CA LYS A 360 -20.09 21.04 4.69
C LYS A 360 -20.61 20.55 6.03
N VAL A 361 -19.74 19.94 6.84
CA VAL A 361 -20.08 19.43 8.17
C VAL A 361 -19.18 20.11 9.19
N ASN A 362 -19.78 20.89 10.08
CA ASN A 362 -19.09 21.46 11.23
C ASN A 362 -19.04 20.43 12.36
N LEU A 363 -17.84 19.93 12.66
CA LEU A 363 -17.58 18.95 13.71
C LEU A 363 -17.51 19.56 15.12
N ASN A 364 -17.47 20.89 15.22
CA ASN A 364 -17.48 21.61 16.50
C ASN A 364 -18.91 21.88 16.98
N GLN A 365 -19.78 20.87 16.87
CA GLN A 365 -21.16 20.86 17.34
C GLN A 365 -21.34 19.63 18.26
N PRO A 366 -22.36 19.59 19.13
CA PRO A 366 -22.68 18.38 19.87
C PRO A 366 -22.84 17.17 18.95
N MET A 367 -22.33 15.99 19.35
CA MET A 367 -22.37 14.78 18.53
C MET A 367 -23.78 14.45 18.02
N SER A 368 -24.82 14.67 18.82
CA SER A 368 -26.22 14.49 18.41
C SER A 368 -26.64 15.35 17.22
N GLU A 369 -26.12 16.58 17.11
CA GLU A 369 -26.42 17.48 16.00
C GLU A 369 -25.66 17.06 14.73
N ILE A 370 -24.41 16.60 14.88
CA ILE A 370 -23.62 16.03 13.78
C ILE A 370 -24.35 14.81 13.20
N LEU A 371 -24.81 13.89 14.06
CA LEU A 371 -25.55 12.69 13.65
C LEU A 371 -26.87 13.05 12.95
N ALA A 372 -27.62 14.03 13.48
CA ALA A 372 -28.85 14.50 12.86
C ALA A 372 -28.63 15.13 11.48
N LEU A 373 -27.52 15.82 11.27
CA LEU A 373 -27.13 16.34 9.96
C LEU A 373 -26.77 15.19 8.99
N LEU A 374 -25.91 14.26 9.41
CA LEU A 374 -25.49 13.13 8.59
C LEU A 374 -26.68 12.25 8.17
N SER A 375 -27.67 12.07 9.05
CA SER A 375 -28.86 11.26 8.78
C SER A 375 -29.74 11.79 7.65
N GLN A 376 -29.59 13.06 7.24
CA GLN A 376 -30.31 13.64 6.11
C GLN A 376 -29.81 13.17 4.75
N TYR A 377 -28.63 12.55 4.69
CA TYR A 377 -27.95 12.19 3.45
C TYR A 377 -27.81 10.66 3.31
N PRO A 378 -27.91 10.13 2.07
CA PRO A 378 -27.68 8.72 1.81
C PRO A 378 -26.18 8.38 1.85
N VAL A 379 -25.88 7.07 1.87
CA VAL A 379 -24.55 6.59 1.52
C VAL A 379 -24.14 7.07 0.13
N SER A 380 -22.83 7.15 -0.14
CA SER A 380 -22.16 7.80 -1.28
C SER A 380 -22.08 9.33 -1.25
N THR A 381 -22.80 10.01 -0.35
CA THR A 381 -22.71 11.48 -0.26
C THR A 381 -21.32 11.93 0.15
N ARG A 382 -20.79 12.91 -0.59
CA ARG A 382 -19.49 13.54 -0.33
C ARG A 382 -19.60 14.68 0.68
N LEU A 383 -18.69 14.68 1.64
CA LEU A 383 -18.61 15.60 2.76
C LEU A 383 -17.28 16.38 2.73
N SER A 384 -17.32 17.59 3.25
CA SER A 384 -16.16 18.40 3.65
C SER A 384 -16.30 18.69 5.15
N LEU A 385 -15.38 18.12 5.94
CA LEU A 385 -15.44 18.17 7.41
C LEU A 385 -14.50 19.26 7.95
N SER A 386 -14.99 20.07 8.88
CA SER A 386 -14.18 21.08 9.57
C SER A 386 -14.43 21.04 11.08
N GLY A 387 -13.35 21.01 11.87
CA GLY A 387 -13.39 21.00 13.34
C GLY A 387 -12.52 19.89 13.96
N THR A 388 -12.80 19.55 15.21
CA THR A 388 -12.00 18.59 15.99
C THR A 388 -12.28 17.15 15.59
N ILE A 389 -11.21 16.36 15.48
CA ILE A 389 -11.25 14.89 15.30
C ILE A 389 -10.25 14.23 16.27
N ILE A 390 -10.64 13.09 16.84
CA ILE A 390 -9.74 12.24 17.62
C ILE A 390 -9.14 11.17 16.72
N VAL A 391 -7.82 11.01 16.75
CA VAL A 391 -7.10 9.99 16.00
C VAL A 391 -6.78 8.83 16.93
N ALA A 392 -7.23 7.63 16.59
CA ALA A 392 -6.93 6.41 17.33
C ALA A 392 -6.98 5.20 16.40
N ARG A 393 -6.11 4.21 16.61
CA ARG A 393 -6.07 2.98 15.79
C ARG A 393 -5.79 1.74 16.64
N ASP A 394 -5.26 0.68 16.04
CA ASP A 394 -5.15 -0.68 16.57
C ASP A 394 -4.86 -0.77 18.08
N ILE A 395 -3.69 -0.33 18.56
CA ILE A 395 -3.32 -0.44 20.00
C ILE A 395 -4.17 0.51 20.87
N ALA A 396 -4.47 1.72 20.39
CA ALA A 396 -5.33 2.65 21.11
C ALA A 396 -6.76 2.10 21.31
N HIS A 397 -7.32 1.39 20.34
CA HIS A 397 -8.63 0.73 20.49
C HIS A 397 -8.57 -0.43 21.48
N ALA A 398 -7.47 -1.19 21.48
CA ALA A 398 -7.24 -2.23 22.49
C ALA A 398 -7.18 -1.61 23.90
N LYS A 399 -6.53 -0.45 24.07
CA LYS A 399 -6.51 0.30 25.34
C LYS A 399 -7.88 0.81 25.75
N LEU A 400 -8.68 1.35 24.83
CA LEU A 400 -10.07 1.76 25.12
C LEU A 400 -10.94 0.57 25.54
N LYS A 401 -10.74 -0.61 24.93
CA LYS A 401 -11.40 -1.84 25.35
C LYS A 401 -10.95 -2.29 26.73
N GLU A 402 -9.66 -2.23 27.03
CA GLU A 402 -9.09 -2.59 28.33
C GLU A 402 -9.71 -1.77 29.46
N LEU A 403 -9.94 -0.47 29.26
CA LEU A 403 -10.67 0.38 30.22
C LEU A 403 -12.07 -0.19 30.51
N LEU A 404 -12.83 -0.53 29.46
CA LEU A 404 -14.16 -1.12 29.61
C LEU A 404 -14.13 -2.49 30.32
N ASP A 405 -13.17 -3.35 29.96
CA ASP A 405 -12.99 -4.66 30.58
C ASP A 405 -12.69 -4.54 32.09
N ASN A 406 -12.00 -3.47 32.49
CA ASN A 406 -11.70 -3.14 33.89
C ASN A 406 -12.85 -2.40 34.62
N GLY A 407 -13.96 -2.14 33.93
CA GLY A 407 -15.09 -1.38 34.49
C GLY A 407 -14.84 0.13 34.58
N GLU A 408 -13.83 0.65 33.89
CA GLU A 408 -13.50 2.07 33.83
C GLU A 408 -14.33 2.79 32.75
N ALA A 409 -14.55 4.09 32.93
CA ALA A 409 -15.28 4.89 31.95
C ALA A 409 -14.40 5.24 30.74
N LEU A 410 -14.99 5.23 29.54
CA LEU A 410 -14.32 5.75 28.35
C LEU A 410 -14.05 7.26 28.49
N PRO A 411 -12.90 7.75 28.02
CA PRO A 411 -12.59 9.18 28.01
C PRO A 411 -13.64 10.00 27.26
N GLN A 412 -13.91 11.21 27.72
CA GLN A 412 -14.98 12.03 27.13
C GLN A 412 -14.70 12.41 25.67
N TYR A 413 -13.44 12.63 25.30
CA TYR A 413 -13.05 13.03 23.95
C TYR A 413 -13.40 12.00 22.86
N VAL A 414 -13.50 10.69 23.18
CA VAL A 414 -13.92 9.66 22.21
C VAL A 414 -15.44 9.58 22.01
N LYS A 415 -16.20 10.32 22.82
CA LYS A 415 -17.66 10.46 22.75
C LYS A 415 -18.06 11.77 22.07
N ASP A 416 -17.31 12.83 22.34
CA ASP A 416 -17.60 14.18 21.86
C ASP A 416 -17.20 14.41 20.39
N HIS A 417 -16.23 13.63 19.88
CA HIS A 417 -15.64 13.85 18.56
C HIS A 417 -15.63 12.59 17.70
N PRO A 418 -15.63 12.73 16.34
CA PRO A 418 -15.39 11.61 15.45
C PRO A 418 -14.03 10.94 15.70
N ILE A 419 -13.96 9.63 15.48
CA ILE A 419 -12.71 8.87 15.60
C ILE A 419 -12.14 8.57 14.22
N TYR A 420 -10.99 9.15 13.92
CA TYR A 420 -10.20 8.92 12.72
C TYR A 420 -9.16 7.83 12.92
N TYR A 421 -9.24 6.77 12.13
CA TYR A 421 -8.30 5.68 12.19
C TYR A 421 -7.07 6.02 11.37
N ALA A 422 -6.05 6.58 12.01
CA ALA A 422 -4.79 6.95 11.36
C ALA A 422 -3.62 6.91 12.34
N GLY A 423 -2.41 7.07 11.81
CA GLY A 423 -1.18 7.21 12.58
C GLY A 423 -0.20 8.08 11.79
N PRO A 424 0.20 9.26 12.31
CA PRO A 424 0.98 10.26 11.57
C PRO A 424 2.39 9.78 11.27
N ALA A 425 2.96 10.26 10.16
CA ALA A 425 4.41 10.31 10.00
C ALA A 425 5.02 11.44 10.86
N LYS A 426 6.36 11.50 10.96
CA LYS A 426 7.02 12.60 11.68
C LYS A 426 6.62 13.96 11.11
N THR A 427 6.35 14.91 12.00
CA THR A 427 6.01 16.29 11.62
C THR A 427 7.28 17.05 11.23
N PRO A 428 7.38 17.56 9.98
CA PRO A 428 8.48 18.43 9.58
C PRO A 428 8.46 19.77 10.33
N ASP A 429 9.62 20.40 10.49
CA ASP A 429 9.72 21.74 11.08
C ASP A 429 8.89 22.76 10.29
N GLY A 430 8.05 23.52 10.99
CA GLY A 430 7.16 24.53 10.39
C GLY A 430 5.87 23.99 9.77
N TYR A 431 5.59 22.68 9.89
CA TYR A 431 4.34 22.07 9.42
C TYR A 431 3.40 21.76 10.60
N ALA A 432 2.10 21.80 10.36
CA ALA A 432 1.09 21.43 11.35
C ALA A 432 1.09 19.92 11.67
N SER A 433 1.41 19.09 10.68
CA SER A 433 1.45 17.63 10.78
C SER A 433 2.38 17.06 9.73
N GLY A 434 2.97 15.89 10.01
CA GLY A 434 3.49 15.00 8.97
C GLY A 434 2.38 14.41 8.12
N SER A 435 2.73 13.66 7.07
CA SER A 435 1.75 12.94 6.23
C SER A 435 0.82 12.11 7.12
N LEU A 436 -0.49 12.32 7.00
CA LEU A 436 -1.51 11.73 7.87
C LEU A 436 -2.75 11.35 7.04
N GLY A 437 -2.68 10.19 6.41
CA GLY A 437 -3.81 9.56 5.71
C GLY A 437 -4.49 8.46 6.53
N PRO A 438 -5.64 7.95 6.06
CA PRO A 438 -6.43 6.98 6.80
C PRO A 438 -5.81 5.58 6.76
N THR A 439 -6.16 4.79 7.77
CA THR A 439 -5.80 3.39 7.93
C THR A 439 -7.01 2.48 7.64
N THR A 440 -6.76 1.18 7.40
CA THR A 440 -7.83 0.21 7.10
C THR A 440 -8.85 0.13 8.23
N ALA A 441 -10.09 0.46 7.93
CA ALA A 441 -11.19 0.47 8.91
C ALA A 441 -11.51 -0.92 9.47
N GLY A 442 -11.47 -1.94 8.59
CA GLY A 442 -11.82 -3.33 8.89
C GLY A 442 -11.12 -3.94 10.11
N ARG A 443 -9.94 -3.41 10.51
CA ARG A 443 -9.19 -3.93 11.66
C ARG A 443 -9.76 -3.51 13.01
N MET A 444 -10.60 -2.47 13.03
CA MET A 444 -11.27 -1.98 14.22
C MET A 444 -12.74 -2.43 14.29
N ASP A 445 -13.21 -3.26 13.37
CA ASP A 445 -14.62 -3.68 13.29
C ASP A 445 -15.13 -4.33 14.59
N SER A 446 -14.29 -5.14 15.25
CA SER A 446 -14.64 -5.84 16.49
C SER A 446 -14.90 -4.92 17.69
N TYR A 447 -14.50 -3.65 17.62
CA TYR A 447 -14.69 -2.68 18.71
C TYR A 447 -15.96 -1.84 18.56
N VAL A 448 -16.57 -1.79 17.37
CA VAL A 448 -17.58 -0.78 17.04
C VAL A 448 -18.84 -0.90 17.90
N ASP A 449 -19.50 -2.07 17.93
CA ASP A 449 -20.74 -2.24 18.71
C ASP A 449 -20.52 -1.96 20.20
N LEU A 450 -19.37 -2.42 20.74
CA LEU A 450 -19.00 -2.19 22.13
C LEU A 450 -18.82 -0.70 22.43
N LEU A 451 -18.03 0.02 21.63
CA LEU A 451 -17.77 1.45 21.85
C LEU A 451 -19.04 2.28 21.66
N GLN A 452 -19.84 2.00 20.63
CA GLN A 452 -21.10 2.71 20.36
C GLN A 452 -22.14 2.48 21.46
N SER A 453 -22.21 1.27 22.04
CA SER A 453 -23.08 1.01 23.20
C SER A 453 -22.73 1.86 24.45
N HIS A 454 -21.53 2.45 24.47
CA HIS A 454 -21.06 3.38 25.52
C HIS A 454 -20.98 4.84 25.04
N GLY A 455 -21.59 5.16 23.88
CA GLY A 455 -21.67 6.49 23.30
C GLY A 455 -20.38 6.99 22.65
N ALA A 456 -19.38 6.12 22.45
CA ALA A 456 -18.13 6.45 21.77
C ALA A 456 -18.15 5.96 20.32
N SER A 457 -17.26 6.48 19.47
CA SER A 457 -17.12 6.00 18.08
C SER A 457 -18.42 6.09 17.26
N MET A 458 -19.28 7.08 17.58
CA MET A 458 -20.56 7.31 16.87
C MET A 458 -20.33 7.74 15.42
N VAL A 459 -19.28 8.51 15.15
CA VAL A 459 -18.81 8.82 13.80
C VAL A 459 -17.39 8.32 13.66
N MET A 460 -17.18 7.43 12.69
CA MET A 460 -15.88 6.82 12.40
C MET A 460 -15.37 7.33 11.06
N LEU A 461 -14.09 7.66 10.96
CA LEU A 461 -13.45 8.11 9.73
C LEU A 461 -12.23 7.23 9.42
N ALA A 462 -12.18 6.59 8.25
CA ALA A 462 -11.07 5.70 7.88
C ALA A 462 -11.08 5.40 6.37
N LYS A 463 -10.49 4.29 5.93
CA LYS A 463 -10.60 3.82 4.53
C LYS A 463 -10.91 2.33 4.41
N GLY A 464 -11.46 1.96 3.26
CA GLY A 464 -11.80 0.59 2.90
C GLY A 464 -13.23 0.19 3.29
N ASN A 465 -13.72 -0.87 2.66
CA ASN A 465 -14.97 -1.53 3.04
C ASN A 465 -14.85 -2.22 4.41
N ARG A 466 -15.99 -2.40 5.08
CA ARG A 466 -16.09 -2.97 6.44
C ARG A 466 -17.00 -4.19 6.44
N SER A 467 -16.98 -4.94 7.54
CA SER A 467 -17.84 -6.10 7.72
C SER A 467 -19.27 -5.73 8.14
N GLN A 468 -20.22 -6.64 7.92
CA GLN A 468 -21.64 -6.45 8.26
C GLN A 468 -21.88 -6.02 9.71
N GLN A 469 -21.05 -6.49 10.65
CA GLN A 469 -21.19 -6.15 12.08
C GLN A 469 -21.16 -4.62 12.31
N VAL A 470 -20.44 -3.87 11.48
CA VAL A 470 -20.36 -2.41 11.58
C VAL A 470 -21.65 -1.76 11.08
N THR A 471 -22.18 -2.25 9.97
CA THR A 471 -23.49 -1.82 9.44
C THR A 471 -24.59 -2.07 10.46
N ASP A 472 -24.60 -3.25 11.08
CA ASP A 472 -25.57 -3.61 12.11
C ASP A 472 -25.42 -2.73 13.37
N ALA A 473 -24.18 -2.45 13.80
CA ALA A 473 -23.91 -1.58 14.94
C ALA A 473 -24.34 -0.13 14.67
N CYS A 474 -23.99 0.42 13.51
CA CYS A 474 -24.42 1.77 13.10
C CYS A 474 -25.95 1.88 13.06
N HIS A 475 -26.64 0.89 12.51
CA HIS A 475 -28.10 0.85 12.51
C HIS A 475 -28.70 0.75 13.93
N LYS A 476 -28.09 -0.06 14.81
CA LYS A 476 -28.55 -0.27 16.19
C LYS A 476 -28.37 0.96 17.07
N HIS A 477 -27.25 1.68 16.93
CA HIS A 477 -26.87 2.77 17.84
C HIS A 477 -27.02 4.16 17.23
N GLY A 478 -27.31 4.26 15.92
CA GLY A 478 -27.40 5.53 15.20
C GLY A 478 -26.04 6.11 14.81
N GLY A 479 -25.08 5.24 14.47
CA GLY A 479 -23.71 5.62 14.11
C GLY A 479 -23.48 5.77 12.60
N PHE A 480 -22.33 6.32 12.22
CA PHE A 480 -21.90 6.51 10.83
C PHE A 480 -20.46 6.07 10.61
N TYR A 481 -20.19 5.53 9.42
CA TYR A 481 -18.83 5.36 8.91
C TYR A 481 -18.61 6.26 7.69
N LEU A 482 -17.63 7.14 7.83
CA LEU A 482 -17.14 8.02 6.80
C LEU A 482 -15.85 7.47 6.19
N GLY A 483 -15.80 7.39 4.86
CA GLY A 483 -14.62 7.02 4.10
C GLY A 483 -13.82 8.24 3.68
N SER A 484 -12.59 8.34 4.14
CA SER A 484 -11.56 9.23 3.58
C SER A 484 -10.88 8.54 2.41
N ILE A 485 -10.37 9.32 1.45
CA ILE A 485 -9.51 8.79 0.38
C ILE A 485 -8.24 8.23 1.03
N GLY A 486 -7.95 6.95 0.78
CA GLY A 486 -6.73 6.29 1.20
C GLY A 486 -5.60 6.53 0.21
N GLY A 487 -4.46 7.00 0.69
CA GLY A 487 -3.28 7.27 -0.15
C GLY A 487 -2.78 8.71 -0.09
N PRO A 488 -3.61 9.76 -0.32
CA PRO A 488 -3.12 11.13 -0.49
C PRO A 488 -2.79 11.82 0.85
N ALA A 489 -1.87 11.23 1.62
CA ALA A 489 -1.57 11.64 3.00
C ALA A 489 -0.84 12.98 3.10
N ALA A 490 0.00 13.32 2.11
CA ALA A 490 0.71 14.59 2.07
C ALA A 490 -0.23 15.75 1.73
N VAL A 491 -1.22 15.53 0.83
CA VAL A 491 -2.30 16.50 0.55
C VAL A 491 -3.08 16.79 1.83
N LEU A 492 -3.56 15.75 2.51
CA LEU A 492 -4.35 15.92 3.75
C LEU A 492 -3.55 16.68 4.83
N ALA A 493 -2.27 16.35 5.00
CA ALA A 493 -1.40 17.03 5.96
C ALA A 493 -1.17 18.50 5.63
N GLN A 494 -0.97 18.84 4.36
CA GLN A 494 -0.69 20.22 3.95
C GLN A 494 -1.95 21.07 3.85
N GLN A 495 -3.06 20.50 3.36
CA GLN A 495 -4.24 21.26 2.96
C GLN A 495 -5.35 21.22 4.00
N SER A 496 -5.51 20.12 4.74
CA SER A 496 -6.67 19.94 5.62
C SER A 496 -6.33 19.97 7.11
N ILE A 497 -5.15 19.50 7.52
CA ILE A 497 -4.78 19.42 8.93
C ILE A 497 -4.15 20.74 9.41
N ARG A 498 -4.64 21.28 10.52
CA ARG A 498 -4.24 22.58 11.08
C ARG A 498 -3.47 22.47 12.40
N SER A 499 -3.71 21.41 13.17
CA SER A 499 -2.94 21.09 14.36
C SER A 499 -2.92 19.59 14.65
N LEU A 500 -1.93 19.14 15.43
CA LEU A 500 -1.79 17.76 15.90
C LEU A 500 -1.27 17.79 17.35
N GLU A 501 -2.06 17.25 18.29
CA GLU A 501 -1.73 17.18 19.72
C GLU A 501 -1.84 15.73 20.22
N CYS A 502 -0.83 15.23 20.93
CA CYS A 502 -0.91 13.92 21.59
C CYS A 502 -1.72 14.05 22.89
N VAL A 503 -2.85 13.36 23.00
CA VAL A 503 -3.74 13.47 24.16
C VAL A 503 -3.69 12.28 25.11
N ALA A 504 -3.27 11.10 24.63
CA ALA A 504 -3.07 9.93 25.50
C ALA A 504 -2.08 8.93 24.89
N TYR A 505 -1.43 8.17 25.77
CA TYR A 505 -0.50 7.07 25.45
C TYR A 505 0.69 7.47 24.55
N PRO A 506 1.46 8.53 24.89
CA PRO A 506 2.59 8.99 24.07
C PRO A 506 3.67 7.91 23.85
N GLU A 507 3.77 6.94 24.75
CA GLU A 507 4.67 5.79 24.65
C GLU A 507 4.38 4.88 23.44
N LEU A 508 3.18 4.97 22.86
CA LEU A 508 2.79 4.20 21.67
C LEU A 508 3.28 4.83 20.35
N GLY A 509 3.96 5.99 20.41
CA GLY A 509 4.47 6.68 19.24
C GLY A 509 3.34 7.02 18.26
N MET A 510 3.44 6.56 17.01
CA MET A 510 2.44 6.84 15.98
C MET A 510 1.05 6.23 16.25
N GLU A 511 0.94 5.29 17.20
CA GLU A 511 -0.33 4.68 17.62
C GLU A 511 -0.95 5.32 18.87
N ALA A 512 -0.35 6.40 19.40
CA ALA A 512 -0.93 7.20 20.46
C ALA A 512 -2.31 7.75 20.05
N ILE A 513 -3.09 8.23 21.03
CA ILE A 513 -4.31 8.97 20.73
C ILE A 513 -3.95 10.42 20.49
N TRP A 514 -4.35 10.95 19.34
CA TRP A 514 -4.12 12.34 18.98
C TRP A 514 -5.44 13.11 18.87
N LYS A 515 -5.36 14.43 19.01
CA LYS A 515 -6.41 15.38 18.67
C LYS A 515 -5.91 16.24 17.52
N ILE A 516 -6.70 16.33 16.46
CA ILE A 516 -6.42 17.17 15.30
C ILE A 516 -7.54 18.17 15.08
N GLU A 517 -7.18 19.37 14.64
CA GLU A 517 -8.11 20.30 14.00
C GLU A 517 -7.98 20.17 12.49
N VAL A 518 -9.11 20.00 11.81
CA VAL A 518 -9.16 19.91 10.35
C VAL A 518 -10.04 20.99 9.74
N GLU A 519 -9.74 21.34 8.50
CA GLU A 519 -10.52 22.23 7.66
C GLU A 519 -10.64 21.61 6.27
N ASP A 520 -11.85 21.62 5.71
CA ASP A 520 -12.13 21.06 4.38
C ASP A 520 -11.59 19.62 4.20
N PHE A 521 -11.78 18.77 5.21
CA PHE A 521 -11.32 17.38 5.16
C PHE A 521 -12.30 16.54 4.32
N PRO A 522 -11.86 15.90 3.22
CA PRO A 522 -12.77 15.18 2.32
C PRO A 522 -13.16 13.80 2.89
N ALA A 523 -14.46 13.51 2.88
CA ALA A 523 -14.99 12.20 3.26
C ALA A 523 -16.24 11.81 2.47
N PHE A 524 -16.65 10.55 2.56
CA PHE A 524 -17.88 10.01 1.96
C PHE A 524 -18.68 9.24 3.01
N ILE A 525 -20.01 9.35 3.02
CA ILE A 525 -20.83 8.46 3.86
C ILE A 525 -20.79 7.05 3.25
N LEU A 526 -20.19 6.09 3.96
CA LEU A 526 -20.06 4.70 3.50
C LEU A 526 -21.01 3.75 4.21
N VAL A 527 -21.29 4.00 5.48
CA VAL A 527 -22.36 3.33 6.24
C VAL A 527 -23.16 4.40 6.98
N ASP A 528 -24.48 4.31 6.90
CA ASP A 528 -25.40 5.20 7.59
C ASP A 528 -26.04 4.55 8.83
N ASP A 529 -26.84 5.35 9.53
CA ASP A 529 -27.63 4.99 10.70
C ASP A 529 -28.88 4.15 10.38
N LYS A 530 -29.08 3.76 9.11
CA LYS A 530 -30.29 3.06 8.62
C LYS A 530 -29.97 1.66 8.10
N GLY A 531 -28.72 1.21 8.27
CA GLY A 531 -28.27 -0.11 7.82
C GLY A 531 -27.88 -0.17 6.34
N ASN A 532 -27.67 0.98 5.68
CA ASN A 532 -27.16 1.00 4.31
C ASN A 532 -25.63 0.97 4.30
N ASP A 533 -25.06 0.20 3.37
CA ASP A 533 -23.62 0.13 3.10
C ASP A 533 -23.39 0.37 1.59
N PHE A 534 -22.57 1.38 1.29
CA PHE A 534 -22.18 1.75 -0.06
C PHE A 534 -21.66 0.56 -0.89
N PHE A 535 -20.77 -0.26 -0.33
CA PHE A 535 -20.14 -1.36 -1.06
C PHE A 535 -21.09 -2.54 -1.26
N GLN A 536 -22.04 -2.75 -0.35
CA GLN A 536 -23.08 -3.78 -0.53
C GLN A 536 -24.07 -3.42 -1.64
N GLN A 537 -24.38 -2.12 -1.77
CA GLN A 537 -25.23 -1.64 -2.86
C GLN A 537 -24.57 -1.86 -4.24
N ILE A 538 -23.26 -1.68 -4.35
CA ILE A 538 -22.49 -2.05 -5.55
C ILE A 538 -22.62 -3.55 -5.84
N GLN A 539 -22.40 -4.40 -4.82
CA GLN A 539 -22.47 -5.86 -5.00
C GLN A 539 -23.86 -6.33 -5.45
N THR A 540 -24.92 -5.80 -4.83
CA THR A 540 -26.31 -6.16 -5.13
C THR A 540 -26.73 -5.74 -6.54
N SER A 541 -26.30 -4.55 -6.96
CA SER A 541 -26.57 -3.99 -8.30
C SER A 541 -25.90 -4.78 -9.43
N GLN A 542 -24.79 -5.47 -9.12
CA GLN A 542 -24.11 -6.34 -10.09
C GLN A 542 -24.71 -7.74 -10.15
N CYS A 543 -25.07 -8.34 -9.02
CA CYS A 543 -25.77 -9.63 -9.00
C CYS A 543 -27.07 -9.59 -9.82
N THR A 544 -27.79 -8.47 -9.81
CA THR A 544 -29.00 -8.28 -10.64
C THR A 544 -28.72 -8.15 -12.14
N ARG A 545 -27.51 -7.74 -12.56
CA ARG A 545 -27.09 -7.72 -13.96
C ARG A 545 -26.58 -9.08 -14.46
N CYS A 546 -26.07 -9.94 -13.58
CA CYS A 546 -25.61 -11.29 -13.93
C CYS A 546 -26.76 -12.30 -14.16
N VAL A 547 -28.00 -11.96 -13.78
CA VAL A 547 -29.19 -12.82 -13.91
C VAL A 547 -30.02 -12.44 -15.16
N LYS A 548 -29.55 -11.50 -16.00
CA LYS A 548 -30.21 -11.11 -17.25
C LYS A 548 -29.48 -11.61 -18.48
#